data_AF-A0A5K1BZJ0-F1
#
_entry.id   AF-A0A5K1BZJ0-F1
#
_cell.length_a   1.000
_cell.length_b   1.000
_cell.length_c   1.000
_cell.angle_alpha   90.00
_cell.angle_beta   90.00
_cell.angle_gamma   90.00
#
_symmetry.space_group_name_H-M   'P 1'
#
loop_
_entity.id
_entity.type
_entity.pdbx_description
1 polymer ?
#
loop_
_entity_poly.entity_id
_entity_poly.type
_entity_poly.pdbx_seq_one_letter_code
_entity_poly.pdbx_strand_id
1 'polypeptide(L)' 'EYKGISKLRLAHLLGSPPNPSHFTVLVRAIPRCTEETLSNAVKNFFTNYHSSSYLTHQMIYRTGKVQKLM' A
#
# COMPACT_ATOMS: atom_id res chain seq x y z
N GLU A 1 15.46 -9.70 -27.97
CA GLU A 1 14.96 -8.43 -27.38
C GLU A 1 14.53 -8.55 -25.92
N TYR A 2 13.57 -9.43 -25.58
CA TYR A 2 13.05 -9.59 -24.20
C TYR A 2 14.12 -9.71 -23.10
N LYS A 3 15.10 -10.62 -23.28
CA LYS A 3 16.22 -10.81 -22.33
C LYS A 3 17.03 -9.52 -22.08
N GLY A 4 17.17 -8.67 -23.10
CA GLY A 4 17.88 -7.39 -22.97
C GLY A 4 17.09 -6.41 -22.10
N ILE A 5 15.79 -6.27 -22.38
CA ILE A 5 14.90 -5.38 -21.61
C ILE A 5 14.80 -5.84 -20.16
N SER A 6 14.69 -7.14 -19.89
CA SER A 6 14.63 -7.66 -18.51
C SER A 6 15.92 -7.36 -17.73
N LYS A 7 17.09 -7.43 -18.36
CA LYS A 7 18.37 -7.06 -17.72
C LYS A 7 18.42 -5.57 -17.39
N LEU A 8 17.98 -4.70 -18.31
CA LEU A 8 17.92 -3.25 -18.06
C LEU A 8 16.96 -2.90 -16.92
N ARG A 9 15.79 -3.55 -16.86
CA ARG A 9 14.83 -3.38 -15.76
C ARG A 9 15.41 -3.81 -14.41
N LEU A 10 16.13 -4.93 -14.38
CA LEU A 10 16.80 -5.39 -13.16
C LEU A 10 17.88 -4.41 -12.70
N ALA A 11 18.74 -3.94 -13.62
CA ALA A 11 19.78 -2.96 -13.30
C ALA A 11 19.18 -1.66 -12.74
N HIS A 12 18.05 -1.20 -13.30
CA HIS A 12 17.33 -0.04 -12.80
C HIS A 12 16.78 -0.26 -11.37
N LEU A 13 16.14 -1.40 -11.10
CA LEU A 13 15.62 -1.72 -9.76
C LEU A 13 16.73 -1.77 -8.70
N LEU A 14 17.89 -2.35 -9.04
CA LEU A 14 19.01 -2.45 -8.11
C LEU A 14 19.75 -1.13 -7.87
N GLY A 15 19.80 -0.24 -8.87
CA GLY A 15 20.48 1.05 -8.78
C GLY A 15 19.58 2.22 -8.33
N SER A 16 18.27 2.00 -8.18
CA SER A 16 17.34 3.07 -7.79
C SER A 16 17.44 3.40 -6.30
N PRO A 17 17.33 4.68 -5.91
CA PRO A 17 17.24 5.06 -4.51
C PRO A 17 15.94 4.54 -3.86
N PRO A 18 15.86 4.49 -2.52
CA PRO A 18 14.63 4.13 -1.82
C PRO A 18 13.46 5.02 -2.26
N ASN A 19 12.35 4.38 -2.65
CA ASN A 19 11.11 5.05 -3.02
C ASN A 19 9.99 4.53 -2.11
N PRO A 20 9.05 5.36 -1.62
CA PRO A 20 7.88 4.90 -0.87
C PRO A 20 7.10 3.77 -1.54
N SER A 21 7.07 3.71 -2.88
CA SER A 21 6.43 2.62 -3.64
C SER A 21 7.07 1.25 -3.40
N HIS A 22 8.34 1.20 -2.99
CA HIS A 22 9.03 -0.06 -2.67
C HIS A 22 8.56 -0.66 -1.34
N PHE A 23 7.92 0.15 -0.48
CA PHE A 23 7.51 -0.23 0.88
C PHE A 23 5.99 -0.14 1.11
N THR A 24 5.21 0.17 0.07
CA THR A 24 3.76 0.38 0.19
C THR A 24 3.00 -0.62 -0.68
N VAL A 25 1.92 -1.16 -0.11
CA VAL A 25 1.03 -2.09 -0.79
C VAL A 25 -0.38 -1.53 -0.83
N LEU A 26 -1.08 -1.73 -1.94
CA LEU A 26 -2.46 -1.31 -2.10
C LEU A 26 -3.40 -2.45 -1.71
N VAL A 27 -4.08 -2.28 -0.57
CA VAL A 27 -5.07 -3.25 -0.07
C VAL A 27 -6.47 -2.82 -0.52
N ARG A 28 -7.23 -3.76 -1.10
CA ARG A 28 -8.58 -3.54 -1.62
C ARG A 28 -9.53 -4.62 -1.10
N ALA A 29 -10.84 -4.38 -1.25
CA ALA A 29 -11.89 -5.33 -0.88
C ALA A 29 -11.82 -5.80 0.60
N ILE A 30 -11.47 -4.88 1.50
CA ILE A 30 -11.42 -5.16 2.94
C ILE A 30 -12.84 -5.49 3.44
N PRO A 31 -13.06 -6.64 4.09
CA PRO A 31 -14.36 -7.01 4.64
C PRO A 31 -14.87 -5.96 5.64
N ARG A 32 -16.17 -5.67 5.61
CA ARG A 32 -16.80 -4.78 6.59
C ARG A 32 -17.23 -5.59 7.81
N CYS A 33 -16.85 -5.11 8.99
CA CYS A 33 -17.31 -5.60 10.28
C CYS A 33 -18.11 -4.50 10.99
N THR A 34 -19.14 -4.87 11.75
CA THR A 34 -19.92 -3.93 12.57
C THR A 34 -19.27 -3.63 13.92
N GLU A 35 -18.34 -4.48 14.37
CA GLU A 35 -17.72 -4.39 15.70
C GLU A 35 -16.53 -3.41 15.74
N GLU A 36 -15.92 -3.12 14.60
CA GLU A 36 -14.76 -2.22 14.52
C GLU A 36 -14.77 -1.34 13.26
N THR A 37 -14.01 -0.24 13.32
CA THR A 37 -13.80 0.60 12.14
C THR A 37 -12.91 -0.10 11.11
N LEU A 38 -13.06 0.23 9.83
CA LEU A 38 -12.23 -0.35 8.77
C LEU A 38 -10.72 -0.10 8.99
N SER A 39 -10.39 1.05 9.55
CA SER A 39 -9.02 1.41 9.94
C SER A 39 -8.46 0.48 11.03
N ASN A 40 -9.28 0.20 12.06
CA ASN A 40 -8.90 -0.75 13.12
C ASN A 40 -8.76 -2.17 12.57
N ALA A 41 -9.65 -2.62 11.69
CA ALA A 41 -9.56 -3.94 11.07
C ALA A 41 -8.23 -4.12 10.31
N VAL A 42 -7.82 -3.12 9.51
CA VAL A 42 -6.54 -3.13 8.81
C VAL A 42 -5.37 -3.13 9.79
N LYS A 43 -5.41 -2.24 10.80
CA LYS A 43 -4.36 -2.17 11.81
C LYS A 43 -4.19 -3.50 12.54
N ASN A 44 -5.28 -4.10 13.01
CA ASN A 44 -5.30 -5.36 13.75
C ASN A 44 -4.79 -6.51 12.88
N PHE A 45 -5.23 -6.61 11.62
CA PHE A 45 -4.73 -7.62 10.69
C PHE A 45 -3.21 -7.54 10.51
N PHE A 46 -2.68 -6.38 10.14
CA PHE A 46 -1.23 -6.26 9.89
C PHE A 46 -0.40 -6.34 11.17
N THR A 47 -0.94 -5.91 12.31
CA THR A 47 -0.26 -6.08 13.61
C THR A 47 -0.20 -7.56 13.99
N ASN A 48 -1.27 -8.32 13.77
CA ASN A 48 -1.33 -9.73 14.19
C ASN A 48 -0.52 -10.64 13.26
N TYR A 49 -0.55 -10.39 11.94
CA TYR A 49 0.04 -11.30 10.95
C TYR A 49 1.37 -10.80 10.35
N HIS A 50 1.68 -9.50 10.48
CA HIS A 50 2.87 -8.87 9.88
C HIS A 50 3.56 -7.90 10.85
N SER A 51 3.53 -8.19 12.15
CA SER A 51 4.01 -7.33 13.24
C SER A 51 5.41 -6.77 13.03
N SER A 52 6.34 -7.59 12.53
CA SER A 52 7.75 -7.22 12.36
C SER A 52 7.99 -6.21 11.22
N SER A 53 7.08 -6.12 10.26
CA SER A 53 7.22 -5.28 9.05
C SER A 53 6.17 -4.19 8.92
N TYR A 54 5.07 -4.28 9.67
CA TYR A 54 4.00 -3.30 9.60
C TYR A 54 4.41 -1.98 10.27
N LEU A 55 4.37 -0.90 9.50
CA LEU A 55 4.65 0.45 10.00
C LEU A 55 3.38 1.25 10.22
N THR A 56 2.60 1.44 9.15
CA THR A 56 1.38 2.25 9.16
C THR A 56 0.51 1.93 7.94
N HIS A 57 -0.71 2.46 7.93
CA HIS A 57 -1.59 2.46 6.77
C HIS A 57 -2.27 3.83 6.60
N GLN A 58 -2.74 4.11 5.39
CA GLN A 58 -3.55 5.28 5.09
C GLN A 58 -4.85 4.86 4.41
N MET A 59 -5.97 5.24 5.00
CA MET A 59 -7.29 4.95 4.44
C MET A 59 -7.59 5.85 3.24
N ILE A 60 -8.09 5.24 2.16
CA ILE A 60 -8.49 5.96 0.95
C ILE A 60 -9.99 6.26 1.01
N TYR A 61 -10.34 7.54 0.95
CA TYR A 61 -11.72 8.02 0.98
C TYR A 61 -12.12 8.65 -0.36
N ARG A 62 -13.39 8.53 -0.73
CA ARG A 62 -13.93 9.21 -1.91
C ARG A 62 -14.08 10.70 -1.60
N THR A 63 -13.21 11.53 -2.16
CA THR A 63 -13.14 12.98 -1.88
C THR A 63 -14.07 13.83 -2.75
N GLY A 64 -14.93 13.25 -3.59
CA GLY A 64 -15.65 13.99 -4.65
C GLY A 64 -16.51 15.18 -4.21
N LYS A 65 -17.03 15.22 -2.98
CA LYS A 65 -17.70 16.43 -2.44
C LYS A 65 -16.72 17.42 -1.81
N VAL A 66 -15.66 16.92 -1.16
CA VAL A 66 -14.62 17.72 -0.51
C VAL A 66 -13.78 18.45 -1.56
N GLN A 67 -13.44 17.78 -2.67
CA GLN A 67 -12.67 18.36 -3.77
C GLN A 67 -13.42 19.51 -4.48
N LYS A 68 -14.75 19.57 -4.39
CA LYS A 68 -15.53 20.70 -4.94
C LYS A 68 -15.52 21.94 -4.05
N LEU A 69 -15.10 21.80 -2.79
CA LEU A 69 -15.01 22.89 -1.81
C LEU A 69 -13.58 23.45 -1.69
N MET A 70 -12.59 22.75 -2.26
CA MET A 70 -11.21 23.20 -2.40
C MET A 70 -11.05 23.98 -3.70
#